data_AF-A0A7V9L9T9-F1
#
_entry.id   AF-A0A7V9L9T9-F1
#
_cell.length_a   1.000
_cell.length_b   1.000
_cell.length_c   1.000
_cell.angle_alpha   90.00
_cell.angle_beta   90.00
_cell.angle_gamma   90.00
#
_symmetry.space_group_name_H-M   'P 1'
#
loop_
_entity.id
_entity.type
_entity.pdbx_description
1 polymer ?
#
loop_
_entity_poly.entity_id
_entity_poly.type
_entity_poly.pdbx_seq_one_letter_code
_entity_poly.pdbx_strand_id
1 'polypeptide(L)'
;MRTELIALALIACGSSPSSAPEPAPVRVADKAAPLASKEFFRVDVPAQPACTAGTACEARLVVTALGDYHVNDEYPFKLVADATPGVAVDGTGTFTPEGKTGTLAIVFRADKPGNAKIAGTFKLSVCNAQNCQIESPKIAFDVAIR
;
A
#
# COMPACT_ATOMS: atom_id res chain seq x y z
N MET A 1 27.34 82.03 30.54
CA MET A 1 26.86 81.80 31.92
C MET A 1 25.55 81.04 31.86
N ARG A 2 25.36 80.07 32.78
CA ARG A 2 24.21 79.15 32.97
C ARG A 2 24.31 77.85 32.16
N THR A 3 24.89 76.77 32.68
CA THR A 3 24.53 75.91 33.84
C THR A 3 23.44 74.89 33.48
N GLU A 4 23.90 73.65 33.25
CA GLU A 4 23.38 72.34 33.67
C GLU A 4 21.91 71.96 33.38
N LEU A 5 21.71 70.77 32.77
CA LEU A 5 21.00 69.67 33.43
C LEU A 5 21.16 68.34 32.66
N ILE A 6 21.72 67.37 33.38
CA ILE A 6 21.87 65.96 33.04
C ILE A 6 20.52 65.25 33.16
N ALA A 7 20.23 64.30 32.26
CA ALA A 7 19.28 63.22 32.53
C ALA A 7 19.79 61.90 31.95
N LEU A 8 20.12 60.96 32.85
CA LEU A 8 20.30 59.53 32.59
C LEU A 8 19.00 58.93 32.03
N ALA A 9 19.11 58.07 31.01
CA ALA A 9 18.13 57.03 30.77
C ALA A 9 18.82 55.70 30.44
N LEU A 10 18.47 54.75 31.29
CA LEU A 10 18.91 53.36 31.43
C LEU A 10 18.42 52.42 30.31
N ILE A 11 19.23 51.38 30.06
CA ILE A 11 18.84 49.96 29.96
C ILE A 11 18.27 49.37 28.64
N ALA A 12 18.89 48.22 28.33
CA ALA A 12 18.42 46.99 27.67
C ALA A 12 18.47 46.82 26.15
N CYS A 13 19.48 46.02 25.74
CA CYS A 13 19.38 45.03 24.67
C CYS A 13 18.05 44.26 24.76
N GLY A 14 17.17 44.46 23.78
CA GLY A 14 16.10 43.54 23.47
C GLY A 14 16.60 42.49 22.48
N SER A 15 16.99 41.32 22.99
CA SER A 15 17.20 40.12 22.18
C SER A 15 15.85 39.61 21.69
N SER A 16 15.67 39.57 20.37
CA SER A 16 14.52 38.91 19.74
C SER A 16 14.48 37.43 20.16
N PRO A 17 13.36 36.91 20.70
CA PRO A 17 13.22 35.47 20.88
C PRO A 17 13.11 34.83 19.49
N SER A 18 14.15 34.09 19.13
CA SER A 18 14.13 33.12 18.04
C SER A 18 13.07 32.07 18.35
N SER A 19 11.88 32.21 17.77
CA SER A 19 10.88 31.15 17.78
C SER A 19 11.51 29.89 17.19
N ALA A 20 11.69 28.87 18.03
CA ALA A 20 12.00 27.53 17.57
C ALA A 20 10.90 27.09 16.60
N PRO A 21 11.23 26.46 15.46
CA PRO A 21 10.22 25.91 14.58
C PRO A 21 9.44 24.84 15.35
N GLU A 22 8.14 25.06 15.50
CA GLU A 22 7.19 24.05 15.97
C GLU A 22 7.34 22.81 15.07
N PRO A 23 7.48 21.61 15.64
CA PRO A 23 7.64 20.40 14.84
C PRO A 23 6.41 20.23 13.95
N ALA A 24 6.64 20.19 12.63
CA ALA A 24 5.59 19.96 11.65
C ALA A 24 4.80 18.70 12.04
N PRO A 25 3.46 18.72 11.93
CA PRO A 25 2.64 17.56 12.22
C PRO A 25 3.13 16.38 11.37
N VAL A 26 3.51 15.31 12.04
CA VAL A 26 3.87 14.04 11.43
C VAL A 26 2.67 13.60 10.60
N ARG A 27 2.80 13.67 9.27
CA ARG A 27 1.82 13.10 8.35
C ARG A 27 1.81 11.60 8.60
N VAL A 28 0.77 11.12 9.28
CA VAL A 28 0.46 9.69 9.35
C VAL A 28 0.27 9.26 7.89
N ALA A 29 1.16 8.40 7.39
CA ALA A 29 1.11 7.97 6.00
C ALA A 29 -0.28 7.40 5.70
N ASP A 30 -1.01 8.03 4.78
CA ASP A 30 -2.31 7.55 4.32
C ASP A 30 -2.16 6.10 3.85
N LYS A 31 -3.07 5.24 4.31
CA LYS A 31 -3.14 3.85 3.86
C LYS A 31 -3.31 3.84 2.35
N ALA A 32 -2.47 3.08 1.63
CA ALA A 32 -2.53 3.00 0.17
C ALA A 32 -3.95 2.67 -0.32
N ALA A 33 -4.38 3.32 -1.40
CA ALA A 33 -5.67 3.06 -2.01
C ALA A 33 -5.76 1.60 -2.49
N PRO A 34 -6.95 0.99 -2.50
CA PRO A 34 -7.15 -0.36 -3.02
C PRO A 34 -6.77 -0.45 -4.50
N LEU A 35 -6.26 -1.62 -4.91
CA LEU A 35 -5.97 -1.90 -6.32
C LEU A 35 -7.25 -2.01 -7.17
N ALA A 36 -8.34 -2.48 -6.55
CA ALA A 36 -9.68 -2.54 -7.11
C ALA A 36 -10.72 -2.53 -6.00
N SER A 37 -11.88 -1.91 -6.24
CA SER A 37 -13.00 -1.94 -5.30
C SER A 37 -14.32 -1.80 -6.06
N LYS A 38 -15.32 -2.57 -5.65
CA LYS A 38 -16.74 -2.39 -6.01
C LYS A 38 -17.59 -2.49 -4.75
N GLU A 39 -18.91 -2.55 -4.90
CA GLU A 39 -19.87 -2.68 -3.80
C GLU A 39 -19.62 -3.94 -2.94
N PHE A 40 -19.19 -5.05 -3.56
CA PHE A 40 -19.13 -6.37 -2.91
C PHE A 40 -17.72 -6.78 -2.47
N PHE A 41 -16.68 -6.13 -2.97
CA PHE A 41 -15.31 -6.53 -2.71
C PHE A 41 -14.32 -5.36 -2.77
N ARG A 42 -13.17 -5.60 -2.13
CA ARG A 42 -11.97 -4.78 -2.25
C ARG A 42 -10.74 -5.66 -2.42
N VAL A 43 -9.79 -5.22 -3.25
CA VAL A 43 -8.48 -5.86 -3.43
C VAL A 43 -7.40 -4.91 -2.94
N ASP A 44 -6.61 -5.36 -1.97
CA ASP A 44 -5.50 -4.61 -1.41
C ASP A 44 -4.17 -5.32 -1.69
N VAL A 45 -3.09 -4.55 -1.72
CA VAL A 45 -1.72 -5.05 -1.65
C VAL A 45 -1.20 -4.83 -0.23
N PRO A 46 -1.08 -5.89 0.61
CA PRO A 46 -0.45 -5.74 1.92
C PRO A 46 1.05 -5.46 1.77
N ALA A 47 1.73 -5.21 2.89
CA ALA A 47 3.19 -5.21 2.90
C ALA A 47 3.71 -6.54 2.35
N GLN A 48 4.62 -6.45 1.37
CA GLN A 48 5.16 -7.62 0.68
C GLN A 48 6.32 -8.24 1.48
N PRO A 49 6.48 -9.57 1.46
CA PRO A 49 7.68 -10.22 1.99
C PRO A 49 8.95 -9.66 1.34
N ALA A 50 10.07 -9.71 2.05
CA ALA A 50 11.35 -9.36 1.46
C ALA A 50 11.67 -10.31 0.29
N CYS A 51 12.12 -9.73 -0.82
CA CYS A 51 12.45 -10.46 -2.04
C CYS A 51 13.86 -10.08 -2.52
N THR A 52 14.61 -11.06 -3.00
CA THR A 52 15.96 -10.87 -3.55
C THR A 52 15.97 -11.16 -5.05
N ALA A 53 16.64 -10.33 -5.83
CA ALA A 53 16.77 -10.52 -7.27
C ALA A 53 17.33 -11.91 -7.63
N GLY A 54 16.82 -12.49 -8.70
CA GLY A 54 17.21 -13.79 -9.21
C GLY A 54 16.67 -14.98 -8.41
N THR A 55 15.96 -14.77 -7.30
CA THR A 55 15.35 -15.85 -6.49
C THR A 55 13.84 -15.95 -6.69
N ALA A 56 13.25 -17.10 -6.32
CA ALA A 56 11.80 -17.21 -6.25
C ALA A 56 11.31 -16.43 -5.02
N CYS A 57 10.38 -15.51 -5.26
CA CYS A 57 9.78 -14.62 -4.29
C CYS A 57 8.27 -14.81 -4.24
N GLU A 58 7.66 -14.33 -3.17
CA GLU A 58 6.21 -14.34 -2.99
C GLU A 58 5.67 -12.91 -3.01
N ALA A 59 4.65 -12.67 -3.82
CA ALA A 59 3.81 -11.49 -3.77
C ALA A 59 2.44 -11.84 -3.18
N ARG A 60 1.86 -10.94 -2.40
CA ARG A 60 0.56 -11.14 -1.74
C ARG A 60 -0.47 -10.14 -2.22
N LEU A 61 -1.68 -10.64 -2.48
CA LEU A 61 -2.89 -9.86 -2.69
C LEU A 61 -3.94 -10.28 -1.67
N VAL A 62 -4.69 -9.33 -1.11
CA VAL A 62 -5.79 -9.62 -0.19
C VAL A 62 -7.11 -9.21 -0.83
N VAL A 63 -8.03 -10.16 -0.91
CA VAL A 63 -9.44 -9.88 -1.22
C VAL A 63 -10.17 -9.73 0.11
N THR A 64 -11.01 -8.70 0.22
CA THR A 64 -11.98 -8.54 1.30
C THR A 64 -13.38 -8.50 0.71
N ALA A 65 -14.25 -9.43 1.11
CA ALA A 65 -15.67 -9.38 0.81
C ALA A 65 -16.34 -8.30 1.68
N LEU A 66 -17.25 -7.52 1.08
CA LEU A 66 -17.92 -6.38 1.70
C LEU A 66 -19.41 -6.65 1.92
N GLY A 67 -20.05 -5.88 2.80
CA GLY A 67 -21.46 -6.08 3.15
C GLY A 67 -21.72 -7.50 3.66
N ASP A 68 -22.78 -8.13 3.16
CA ASP A 68 -23.18 -9.49 3.52
C ASP A 68 -22.49 -10.59 2.68
N TYR A 69 -21.48 -10.22 1.90
CA TYR A 69 -20.72 -11.17 1.10
C TYR A 69 -19.61 -11.87 1.91
N HIS A 70 -19.24 -13.07 1.46
CA HIS A 70 -18.08 -13.86 1.88
C HIS A 70 -17.23 -14.25 0.66
N VAL A 71 -16.00 -14.68 0.91
CA VAL A 71 -15.10 -15.23 -0.12
C VAL A 71 -15.64 -16.57 -0.60
N ASN A 72 -15.75 -16.78 -1.91
CA ASN A 72 -16.24 -18.04 -2.49
C ASN A 72 -15.14 -19.10 -2.54
N ASP A 73 -15.11 -20.03 -1.59
CA ASP A 73 -14.12 -21.12 -1.52
C ASP A 73 -14.22 -22.15 -2.65
N GLU A 74 -15.34 -22.19 -3.39
CA GLU A 74 -15.55 -23.07 -4.54
C GLU A 74 -15.02 -22.47 -5.87
N TYR A 75 -14.66 -21.19 -5.90
CA TYR A 75 -14.16 -20.52 -7.11
C TYR A 75 -12.63 -20.35 -7.09
N PRO A 76 -11.93 -20.68 -8.19
CA PRO A 76 -10.48 -20.52 -8.25
C PRO A 76 -10.07 -19.04 -8.30
N PHE A 77 -9.40 -18.57 -7.25
CA PHE A 77 -8.73 -17.27 -7.24
C PHE A 77 -7.38 -17.36 -7.94
N LYS A 78 -7.13 -16.47 -8.91
CA LYS A 78 -5.87 -16.47 -9.66
C LYS A 78 -5.54 -15.13 -10.28
N LEU A 79 -4.26 -14.77 -10.30
CA LEU A 79 -3.77 -13.68 -11.14
C LEU A 79 -3.36 -14.22 -12.51
N VAL A 80 -3.99 -13.75 -13.56
CA VAL A 80 -3.48 -13.92 -14.92
C VAL A 80 -2.53 -12.76 -15.19
N ALA A 81 -1.24 -13.00 -15.01
CA ALA A 81 -0.22 -11.97 -15.12
C ALA A 81 -0.04 -11.48 -16.56
N ASP A 82 0.08 -10.17 -16.73
CA ASP A 82 0.51 -9.56 -17.98
C ASP A 82 2.04 -9.68 -18.07
N ALA A 83 2.57 -9.90 -19.29
CA ALA A 83 4.00 -10.02 -19.49
C ALA A 83 4.71 -8.71 -19.11
N THR A 84 5.70 -8.80 -18.22
CA THR A 84 6.49 -7.66 -17.75
C THR A 84 7.98 -7.95 -17.93
N PRO A 85 8.75 -7.08 -18.61
CA PRO A 85 10.18 -7.31 -18.81
C PRO A 85 10.94 -7.51 -17.49
N GLY A 86 11.71 -8.59 -17.39
CA GLY A 86 12.52 -8.91 -16.23
C GLY A 86 11.75 -9.42 -15.00
N VAL A 87 10.45 -9.74 -15.16
CA VAL A 87 9.61 -10.34 -14.12
C VAL A 87 8.89 -11.56 -14.69
N ALA A 88 9.17 -12.73 -14.14
CA ALA A 88 8.45 -13.96 -14.43
C ALA A 88 7.50 -14.28 -13.29
N VAL A 89 6.21 -14.48 -13.58
CA VAL A 89 5.21 -14.89 -12.59
C VAL A 89 4.89 -16.37 -12.80
N ASP A 90 5.05 -17.17 -11.74
CA ASP A 90 4.92 -18.61 -11.77
C ASP A 90 3.49 -19.03 -11.39
N GLY A 91 2.75 -19.52 -12.38
CA GLY A 91 1.44 -20.15 -12.17
C GLY A 91 0.35 -19.18 -11.68
N THR A 92 -0.66 -19.73 -11.00
CA THR A 92 -1.87 -19.00 -10.59
C THR A 92 -1.81 -18.46 -9.16
N GLY A 93 -0.81 -18.86 -8.37
CA GLY A 93 -0.70 -18.61 -6.93
C GLY A 93 -1.47 -19.63 -6.06
N THR A 94 -1.28 -19.54 -4.75
CA THR A 94 -2.00 -20.29 -3.72
C THR A 94 -2.95 -19.34 -3.00
N PHE A 95 -4.24 -19.69 -2.94
CA PHE A 95 -5.25 -18.90 -2.25
C PHE A 95 -5.57 -19.50 -0.88
N THR A 96 -5.64 -18.65 0.15
CA THR A 96 -5.99 -19.04 1.52
C THR A 96 -7.13 -18.18 2.03
N PRO A 97 -8.36 -18.72 2.19
CA PRO A 97 -9.48 -17.98 2.75
C PRO A 97 -9.36 -17.85 4.28
N GLU A 98 -9.82 -16.72 4.81
CA GLU A 98 -9.87 -16.39 6.23
C GLU A 98 -11.09 -15.49 6.51
N GLY A 99 -12.22 -16.13 6.85
CA GLY A 99 -13.49 -15.42 7.12
C GLY A 99 -13.98 -14.61 5.91
N LYS A 100 -14.09 -13.28 6.07
CA LYS A 100 -14.46 -12.35 4.98
C LYS A 100 -13.29 -12.00 4.06
N THR A 101 -12.09 -12.47 4.36
CA THR A 101 -10.89 -12.17 3.59
C THR A 101 -10.30 -13.42 2.96
N GLY A 102 -9.41 -13.24 2.00
CA GLY A 102 -8.55 -14.31 1.52
C GLY A 102 -7.30 -13.74 0.86
N THR A 103 -6.19 -14.45 1.04
CA THR A 103 -4.88 -14.03 0.52
C THR A 103 -4.50 -14.90 -0.66
N LEU A 104 -4.18 -14.28 -1.79
CA LEU A 104 -3.51 -14.94 -2.91
C LEU A 104 -2.00 -14.70 -2.79
N ALA A 105 -1.23 -15.77 -2.58
CA ALA A 105 0.22 -15.78 -2.61
C ALA A 105 0.71 -16.23 -4.00
N ILE A 106 1.43 -15.38 -4.70
CA ILE A 106 1.89 -15.59 -6.07
C ILE A 106 3.41 -15.73 -6.05
N VAL A 107 3.92 -16.81 -6.63
CA VAL A 107 5.36 -16.96 -6.81
C VAL A 107 5.80 -16.19 -8.05
N PHE A 108 6.89 -15.44 -7.94
CA PHE A 108 7.48 -14.72 -9.05
C PHE A 108 9.00 -14.64 -8.91
N ARG A 109 9.69 -14.30 -9.99
CA ARG A 109 11.13 -14.00 -10.02
C ARG A 109 11.34 -12.66 -10.72
N ALA A 110 12.15 -11.80 -10.12
CA ALA A 110 12.61 -10.57 -10.76
C ALA A 110 14.13 -10.66 -11.01
N ASP A 111 14.57 -10.28 -12.20
CA ASP A 111 15.98 -10.46 -12.61
C ASP A 111 16.92 -9.42 -11.99
N LYS A 112 16.39 -8.28 -11.54
CA LYS A 112 17.16 -7.13 -11.06
C LYS A 112 16.59 -6.55 -9.77
N PRO A 113 17.44 -5.97 -8.90
CA PRO A 113 16.97 -5.20 -7.75
C PRO A 113 16.24 -3.93 -8.18
N GLY A 114 15.43 -3.36 -7.28
CA GLY A 114 14.59 -2.19 -7.53
C GLY A 114 13.11 -2.50 -7.35
N ASN A 115 12.24 -1.77 -8.05
CA ASN A 115 10.80 -2.02 -8.01
C ASN A 115 10.40 -2.91 -9.19
N ALA A 116 9.96 -4.13 -8.90
CA ALA A 116 9.37 -5.02 -9.89
C ALA A 116 7.86 -4.78 -9.96
N LYS A 117 7.37 -4.42 -11.14
CA LYS A 117 5.94 -4.26 -11.37
C LYS A 117 5.31 -5.62 -11.66
N ILE A 118 4.24 -5.95 -10.94
CA ILE A 118 3.35 -7.08 -11.24
C ILE A 118 2.01 -6.51 -11.66
N ALA A 119 1.54 -6.89 -12.85
CA ALA A 119 0.26 -6.47 -13.38
C ALA A 119 -0.50 -7.66 -13.95
N GLY A 120 -1.83 -7.59 -14.00
CA GLY A 120 -2.62 -8.66 -14.57
C GLY A 120 -4.12 -8.52 -14.34
N THR A 121 -4.84 -9.57 -14.73
CA THR A 121 -6.28 -9.72 -14.47
C THR A 121 -6.46 -10.64 -13.28
N PHE A 122 -6.98 -10.13 -12.16
CA PHE A 122 -7.26 -10.95 -10.99
C PHE A 122 -8.66 -11.55 -11.08
N LYS A 123 -8.74 -12.88 -11.21
CA LYS A 123 -10.00 -13.63 -11.16
C LYS A 123 -10.36 -13.89 -9.71
N LEU A 124 -11.54 -13.42 -9.29
CA LEU A 124 -12.04 -13.56 -7.92
C LEU A 124 -13.54 -13.77 -7.91
N SER A 125 -14.07 -14.30 -6.81
CA SER A 125 -15.51 -14.44 -6.61
C SER A 125 -15.88 -14.22 -5.14
N VAL A 126 -16.94 -13.45 -4.89
CA VAL A 126 -17.53 -13.29 -3.55
C VAL A 126 -19.02 -13.63 -3.63
N CYS A 127 -19.55 -14.31 -2.62
CA CYS A 127 -20.94 -14.76 -2.60
C CYS A 127 -21.71 -14.24 -1.40
N ASN A 128 -23.02 -14.15 -1.52
CA ASN A 128 -23.94 -14.09 -0.41
C ASN A 128 -24.90 -15.29 -0.51
N ALA A 129 -25.96 -15.33 0.30
CA ALA A 129 -26.93 -16.43 0.29
C ALA A 129 -27.74 -16.56 -1.02
N GLN A 130 -27.75 -15.53 -1.87
CA GLN A 130 -28.60 -15.47 -3.06
C GLN A 130 -27.80 -15.58 -4.37
N ASN A 131 -26.60 -15.00 -4.43
CA ASN A 131 -25.78 -14.95 -5.64
C ASN A 131 -24.28 -14.88 -5.35
N CYS A 132 -23.50 -15.19 -6.41
CA CYS A 132 -22.06 -15.01 -6.45
C CYS A 132 -21.68 -13.97 -7.50
N GLN A 133 -20.76 -13.09 -7.14
CA GLN A 133 -20.21 -12.05 -8.00
C GLN A 133 -18.83 -12.49 -8.46
N ILE A 134 -18.75 -12.92 -9.72
CA ILE A 134 -17.49 -13.31 -10.35
C ILE A 134 -16.91 -12.09 -11.06
N GLU A 135 -15.67 -11.75 -10.69
CA GLU A 135 -15.05 -10.50 -11.07
C GLU A 135 -13.67 -10.72 -11.69
N SER A 136 -13.24 -9.75 -12.48
CA SER A 136 -11.97 -9.82 -13.22
C SER A 136 -11.28 -8.45 -13.33
N PRO A 137 -11.07 -7.72 -12.22
CA PRO A 137 -10.40 -6.43 -12.27
C PRO A 137 -8.97 -6.55 -12.84
N LYS A 138 -8.58 -5.54 -13.61
CA LYS A 138 -7.18 -5.27 -13.91
C LYS A 138 -6.53 -4.62 -12.70
N ILE A 139 -5.40 -5.17 -12.25
CA ILE A 139 -4.64 -4.65 -11.12
C ILE A 139 -3.17 -4.51 -11.50
N ALA A 140 -2.47 -3.61 -10.83
CA ALA A 140 -1.03 -3.47 -10.93
C ALA A 140 -0.47 -2.97 -9.59
N PHE A 141 0.67 -3.50 -9.18
CA PHE A 141 1.36 -3.09 -7.96
C PHE A 141 2.85 -3.34 -8.09
N ASP A 142 3.63 -2.67 -7.26
CA ASP A 142 5.08 -2.80 -7.23
C ASP A 142 5.53 -3.62 -6.02
N VAL A 143 6.54 -4.45 -6.22
CA VAL A 143 7.24 -5.19 -5.17
C VAL A 143 8.69 -4.74 -5.12
N ALA A 144 9.16 -4.36 -3.93
CA ALA A 144 10.54 -4.00 -3.72
C ALA A 144 11.44 -5.25 -3.73
N ILE A 145 12.44 -5.23 -4.60
CA ILE A 145 13.42 -6.29 -4.83
C ILE A 145 14.78 -5.79 -4.35
N ARG A 146 15.44 -6.59 -3.53
CA ARG A 146 16.78 -6.31 -2.99
C ARG A 146 17.86 -7.03 -3.76
#